data_AF-A0A453QV33-F1
#
_entry.id   AF-A0A453QV33-F1
#
_cell.length_a   1.000
_cell.length_b   1.000
_cell.length_c   1.000
_cell.angle_alpha   90.00
_cell.angle_beta   90.00
_cell.angle_gamma   90.00
#
_symmetry.space_group_name_H-M   'P 1'
#
loop_
_entity.id
_entity.type
_entity.pdbx_description
1 polymer ?
#
loop_
_entity_poly.entity_id
_entity_poly.type
_entity_poly.pdbx_seq_one_letter_code
_entity_poly.pdbx_strand_id
1 'polypeptide(L)'
;NRLCTSLKEEDSSLADSPPSFYSCFSSTWIYSKILTLGVSVYERERRYADAIRTLKILLSKVASGRRRGYWTLRLSIDLEHMGRPNESLSIAEGGVTDPWIRAGSKIALQKRALRLGKPPRRWKVPSYADSLKRNIKEVNIEGRPLNCEIGAKNVFYGYDGDRCGVEQLALQYYADEGGGWQGTHSEGGIWMTIFGLLMWDVIFSEVCDVFHSKFQPLLILKQTTSTSQERTL
;
A
#
# COMPACT_ATOMS: atom_id res chain seq x y z
N ASN A 1 9.97 -29.88 16.79
CA ASN A 1 8.76 -29.80 17.64
C ASN A 1 9.17 -29.47 19.06
N ARG A 2 9.42 -28.19 19.34
CA ARG A 2 9.45 -27.69 20.72
C ARG A 2 8.43 -26.56 20.75
N LEU A 3 7.22 -26.88 21.21
CA LEU A 3 6.32 -25.83 21.69
C LEU A 3 7.05 -25.13 22.81
N CYS A 4 7.06 -23.79 22.80
CA CYS A 4 7.66 -22.96 23.82
C CYS A 4 7.00 -23.28 25.17
N THR A 5 7.57 -24.24 25.91
CA THR A 5 7.21 -24.53 27.30
C THR A 5 8.05 -23.61 28.17
N SER A 6 7.46 -22.50 28.59
CA SER A 6 7.87 -21.83 29.82
C SER A 6 6.61 -21.44 30.59
N LEU A 7 6.11 -22.39 31.38
CA LEU A 7 5.30 -22.09 32.54
C LEU A 7 6.24 -21.56 33.63
N LYS A 8 6.10 -20.28 33.97
CA LYS A 8 6.26 -19.82 35.35
C LYS A 8 5.07 -18.93 35.67
N GLU A 9 4.21 -19.46 36.52
CA GLU A 9 3.19 -18.72 37.25
C GLU A 9 3.87 -17.68 38.13
N GLU A 10 3.65 -16.40 37.84
CA GLU A 10 3.62 -15.35 38.86
C GLU A 10 2.46 -14.40 38.50
N ASP A 11 1.49 -14.34 39.40
CA ASP A 11 0.32 -13.47 39.35
C ASP A 11 0.74 -11.99 39.22
N SER A 12 0.28 -11.31 38.17
CA SER A 12 -0.05 -9.89 38.24
C SER A 12 -1.07 -9.49 37.18
N SER A 13 -2.14 -8.86 37.64
CA SER A 13 -3.34 -8.42 36.92
C SER A 13 -3.09 -7.21 36.02
N LEU A 14 -2.34 -7.41 34.93
CA LEU A 14 -2.38 -6.53 33.77
C LEU A 14 -2.84 -7.37 32.59
N ALA A 15 -4.05 -7.12 32.10
CA ALA A 15 -4.51 -7.69 30.84
C ALA A 15 -3.61 -7.14 29.73
N ASP A 16 -2.48 -7.81 29.49
CA ASP A 16 -1.56 -7.49 28.41
C ASP A 16 -2.37 -7.48 27.12
N SER A 17 -2.48 -6.29 26.52
CA SER A 17 -3.14 -6.16 25.23
C SER A 17 -2.45 -7.10 24.26
N PRO A 18 -3.20 -7.94 23.50
CA PRO A 18 -2.59 -8.90 22.62
C PRO A 18 -1.65 -8.17 21.65
N PRO A 19 -0.50 -8.76 21.29
CA PRO A 19 0.45 -8.14 20.39
C PRO A 19 -0.22 -7.56 19.14
N SER A 20 0.27 -6.40 18.67
CA SER A 20 -0.38 -5.63 17.61
C SER A 20 -0.69 -6.42 16.33
N PHE A 21 0.01 -7.52 16.07
CA PHE A 21 -0.21 -8.38 14.90
C PHE A 21 -1.50 -9.20 14.98
N TYR A 22 -2.02 -9.46 16.17
CA TYR A 22 -3.34 -10.06 16.34
C TYR A 22 -4.49 -9.11 16.09
N SER A 23 -4.22 -7.80 16.00
CA SER A 23 -5.26 -6.81 15.69
C SER A 23 -5.98 -7.12 14.38
N CYS A 24 -5.31 -7.80 13.43
CA CYS A 24 -5.91 -8.22 12.16
C CYS A 24 -6.97 -9.33 12.30
N PHE A 25 -7.04 -10.00 13.45
CA PHE A 25 -8.07 -10.99 13.79
C PHE A 25 -9.16 -10.43 14.70
N SER A 26 -9.10 -9.13 15.04
CA SER A 26 -10.15 -8.47 15.83
C SER A 26 -11.41 -8.22 14.99
N SER A 27 -12.57 -8.19 15.66
CA SER A 27 -13.84 -7.79 15.05
C SER A 27 -13.76 -6.39 14.44
N THR A 28 -13.09 -5.45 15.12
CA THR A 28 -12.81 -4.09 14.62
C THR A 28 -12.12 -4.10 13.26
N TRP A 29 -11.15 -4.99 13.04
CA TRP A 29 -10.48 -5.11 11.75
C TRP A 29 -11.39 -5.64 10.65
N ILE A 30 -12.25 -6.61 10.94
CA ILE A 30 -13.25 -7.12 9.99
C ILE A 30 -14.27 -6.04 9.65
N TYR A 31 -14.83 -5.35 10.65
CA TYR A 31 -15.74 -4.22 10.44
C TYR A 31 -15.09 -3.13 9.60
N SER A 32 -13.81 -2.82 9.83
CA SER A 32 -13.08 -1.85 8.99
C SER A 32 -13.02 -2.28 7.51
N LYS A 33 -12.90 -3.59 7.21
CA LYS A 33 -12.92 -4.11 5.84
C LYS A 33 -14.31 -3.95 5.22
N ILE A 34 -15.35 -4.33 5.95
CA ILE A 34 -16.74 -4.23 5.49
C ILE A 34 -17.09 -2.77 5.20
N LEU A 35 -16.76 -1.84 6.10
CA LEU A 35 -16.98 -0.42 5.90
C LEU A 35 -16.17 0.14 4.72
N THR A 36 -14.94 -0.32 4.52
CA THR A 36 -14.14 0.07 3.34
C THR A 36 -14.80 -0.38 2.03
N LEU A 37 -15.37 -1.58 2.01
CA LEU A 37 -16.14 -2.07 0.87
C LEU A 37 -17.43 -1.24 0.67
N GLY A 38 -18.13 -0.93 1.77
CA GLY A 38 -19.32 -0.07 1.75
C GLY A 38 -19.06 1.32 1.18
N VAL A 39 -17.92 1.93 1.51
CA VAL A 39 -17.47 3.20 0.90
C VAL A 39 -17.38 3.07 -0.63
N SER A 40 -16.83 1.97 -1.13
CA SER A 40 -16.70 1.73 -2.58
C SER A 40 -18.08 1.63 -3.26
N VAL A 41 -19.08 1.06 -2.56
CA VAL A 41 -20.47 1.02 -3.05
C VAL A 41 -21.10 2.41 -3.07
N TYR A 42 -20.94 3.19 -2.00
CA TYR A 42 -21.45 4.57 -1.94
C TYR A 42 -20.84 5.47 -3.03
N GLU A 43 -19.54 5.33 -3.29
CA GLU A 43 -18.86 6.07 -4.35
C GLU A 43 -19.40 5.71 -5.74
N ARG A 44 -19.68 4.42 -5.99
CA ARG A 44 -20.29 3.95 -7.25
C ARG A 44 -21.70 4.52 -7.45
N GLU A 45 -22.48 4.62 -6.37
CA GLU A 45 -23.81 5.24 -6.38
C GLU A 45 -23.78 6.78 -6.35
N ARG A 46 -22.59 7.41 -6.39
CA ARG A 46 -22.38 8.86 -6.25
C ARG A 46 -22.91 9.46 -4.94
N ARG A 47 -23.07 8.64 -3.91
CA ARG A 47 -23.49 9.04 -2.56
C ARG A 47 -22.28 9.46 -1.73
N TYR A 48 -21.57 10.49 -2.19
CA TYR A 48 -20.32 10.94 -1.57
C TYR A 48 -20.48 11.41 -0.12
N ALA A 49 -21.65 11.95 0.26
CA ALA A 49 -21.92 12.36 1.65
C ALA A 49 -21.84 11.18 2.63
N ASP A 50 -22.42 10.03 2.26
CA ASP A 50 -22.39 8.81 3.08
C ASP A 50 -20.98 8.19 3.12
N ALA A 51 -20.27 8.23 1.98
CA ALA A 51 -18.89 7.78 1.87
C ALA A 51 -17.97 8.59 2.80
N ILE A 52 -18.06 9.94 2.74
CA ILE A 52 -17.31 10.86 3.61
C ILE A 52 -17.59 10.60 5.09
N ARG A 53 -18.86 10.44 5.47
CA ARG A 53 -19.25 10.16 6.86
C ARG A 53 -18.61 8.86 7.35
N THR A 54 -18.68 7.80 6.54
CA THR A 54 -18.10 6.49 6.86
C THR A 54 -16.58 6.57 6.98
N LEU A 55 -15.91 7.27 6.05
CA LEU A 55 -14.46 7.47 6.07
C LEU A 55 -13.99 8.26 7.29
N LYS A 56 -14.72 9.31 7.70
CA LYS A 56 -14.41 10.05 8.94
C LYS A 56 -14.53 9.17 10.18
N ILE A 57 -15.57 8.33 10.24
CA ILE A 57 -15.74 7.36 11.33
C ILE A 57 -14.54 6.38 11.35
N LEU A 58 -14.17 5.82 10.20
CA LEU A 58 -13.02 4.91 10.08
C LEU A 58 -11.71 5.55 10.57
N LEU A 59 -11.42 6.78 10.15
CA LEU A 59 -10.21 7.51 10.55
C LEU A 59 -10.20 7.89 12.03
N SER A 60 -11.37 8.07 12.65
CA SER A 60 -11.50 8.37 14.08
C SER A 60 -11.34 7.13 14.97
N LYS A 61 -11.86 5.98 14.53
CA LYS A 61 -11.86 4.73 15.30
C LYS A 61 -10.60 3.90 15.14
N VAL A 62 -9.92 4.00 14.00
CA VAL A 62 -8.71 3.24 13.71
C VAL A 62 -7.50 4.19 13.76
N ALA A 63 -6.84 4.21 14.92
CA ALA A 63 -5.70 5.08 15.19
C ALA A 63 -4.48 4.74 14.31
N SER A 64 -4.20 3.46 14.10
CA SER A 64 -3.04 2.96 13.35
C SER A 64 -3.46 1.88 12.35
N GLY A 65 -2.96 1.97 11.12
CA GLY A 65 -3.19 0.90 10.15
C GLY A 65 -2.76 1.26 8.73
N ARG A 66 -2.32 0.25 7.97
CA ARG A 66 -1.86 0.43 6.58
C ARG A 66 -2.92 1.05 5.66
N ARG A 67 -4.21 0.86 5.98
CA ARG A 67 -5.34 1.39 5.20
C ARG A 67 -5.67 2.85 5.50
N ARG A 68 -5.09 3.45 6.55
CA ARG A 68 -5.31 4.85 6.90
C ARG A 68 -4.91 5.80 5.76
N GLY A 69 -3.83 5.47 5.06
CA GLY A 69 -3.41 6.18 3.85
C GLY A 69 -4.46 6.14 2.74
N TYR A 70 -5.01 4.95 2.50
CA TYR A 70 -6.09 4.76 1.52
C TYR A 70 -7.35 5.56 1.90
N TRP A 71 -7.83 5.45 3.15
CA TRP A 71 -9.03 6.17 3.59
C TRP A 71 -8.87 7.68 3.54
N THR A 72 -7.71 8.20 3.95
CA THR A 72 -7.43 9.65 3.90
C THR A 72 -7.40 10.16 2.47
N LEU A 73 -6.80 9.39 1.55
CA LEU A 73 -6.78 9.71 0.13
C LEU A 73 -8.20 9.70 -0.46
N ARG A 74 -9.00 8.66 -0.20
CA ARG A 74 -10.40 8.59 -0.63
C ARG A 74 -11.24 9.74 -0.08
N LEU A 75 -11.11 10.04 1.21
CA LEU A 75 -11.82 11.15 1.85
C LEU A 75 -11.49 12.49 1.17
N SER A 76 -10.22 12.73 0.87
CA SER A 76 -9.81 13.94 0.15
C SER A 76 -10.42 13.98 -1.25
N ILE A 77 -10.48 12.85 -1.98
CA ILE A 77 -11.12 12.74 -3.30
C ILE A 77 -12.62 13.04 -3.23
N ASP A 78 -13.35 12.40 -2.31
CA ASP A 78 -14.80 12.56 -2.18
C ASP A 78 -15.18 14.00 -1.78
N LEU A 79 -14.37 14.67 -0.96
CA LEU A 79 -14.56 16.09 -0.64
C LEU A 79 -14.43 17.01 -1.87
N GLU A 80 -13.58 16.66 -2.83
CA GLU A 80 -13.48 17.39 -4.10
C GLU A 80 -14.71 17.13 -4.97
N HIS A 81 -15.23 15.90 -5.02
CA HIS A 81 -16.50 15.59 -5.71
C HIS A 81 -17.70 16.37 -5.15
N MET A 82 -17.70 16.65 -3.85
CA MET A 82 -18.72 17.48 -3.19
C MET A 82 -18.51 19.00 -3.34
N GLY A 83 -17.53 19.43 -4.14
CA GLY A 83 -17.25 20.85 -4.33
C GLY A 83 -16.63 21.54 -3.10
N ARG A 84 -15.97 20.79 -2.20
CA ARG A 84 -15.30 21.29 -0.99
C ARG A 84 -13.77 21.19 -1.07
N PRO A 85 -13.12 21.88 -2.03
CA PRO A 85 -11.68 21.77 -2.28
C PRO A 85 -10.79 22.29 -1.14
N ASN A 86 -11.26 23.23 -0.31
CA ASN A 86 -10.47 23.70 0.86
C ASN A 86 -10.32 22.61 1.91
N GLU A 87 -11.39 21.89 2.20
CA GLU A 87 -11.35 20.76 3.12
C GLU A 87 -10.58 19.59 2.52
N SER A 88 -10.76 19.34 1.22
CA SER A 88 -9.97 18.34 0.49
C SER A 88 -8.46 18.59 0.63
N LEU A 89 -8.03 19.85 0.49
CA LEU A 89 -6.64 20.26 0.68
C LEU A 89 -6.19 20.08 2.13
N SER A 90 -6.99 20.51 3.11
CA SER A 90 -6.65 20.35 4.53
C SER A 90 -6.48 18.88 4.92
N ILE A 91 -7.35 17.99 4.45
CA ILE A 91 -7.22 16.54 4.66
C ILE A 91 -5.96 15.98 3.97
N ALA A 92 -5.65 16.47 2.76
CA ALA A 92 -4.44 16.06 2.06
C ALA A 92 -3.16 16.48 2.82
N GLU A 93 -3.08 17.74 3.26
CA GLU A 93 -1.97 18.28 4.06
C GLU A 93 -1.81 17.48 5.37
N GLY A 94 -2.91 17.25 6.11
CA GLY A 94 -2.90 16.45 7.33
C GLY A 94 -2.47 15.00 7.11
N GLY A 95 -2.87 14.40 5.98
CA GLY A 95 -2.45 13.05 5.60
C GLY A 95 -0.97 12.93 5.24
N VAL A 96 -0.35 14.01 4.73
CA VAL A 96 1.11 14.01 4.46
C VAL A 96 1.92 14.05 5.76
N THR A 97 1.40 14.74 6.78
CA THR A 97 2.02 14.84 8.12
C THR A 97 1.80 13.59 8.97
N ASP A 98 0.83 12.73 8.63
CA ASP A 98 0.51 11.54 9.41
C ASP A 98 1.62 10.47 9.34
N PRO A 99 2.20 10.04 10.48
CA PRO A 99 3.27 9.03 10.51
C PRO A 99 2.85 7.64 9.99
N TRP A 100 1.57 7.30 10.07
CA TRP A 100 1.08 5.97 9.70
C TRP A 100 0.81 5.83 8.20
N ILE A 101 0.78 6.95 7.47
CA ILE A 101 0.55 6.96 6.02
C ILE A 101 1.88 6.82 5.30
N ARG A 102 2.02 5.74 4.52
CA ARG A 102 3.29 5.34 3.89
C ARG A 102 3.14 5.11 2.38
N ALA A 103 4.28 5.00 1.71
CA ALA A 103 4.40 4.55 0.31
C ALA A 103 3.49 5.33 -0.66
N GLY A 104 2.79 4.62 -1.56
CA GLY A 104 1.99 5.21 -2.62
C GLY A 104 0.87 6.13 -2.14
N SER A 105 0.23 5.82 -1.00
CA SER A 105 -0.79 6.72 -0.43
C SER A 105 -0.22 8.07 -0.03
N LYS A 106 0.98 8.09 0.56
CA LYS A 106 1.66 9.34 0.93
C LYS A 106 2.01 10.16 -0.30
N ILE A 107 2.58 9.52 -1.33
CA ILE A 107 2.92 10.17 -2.60
C ILE A 107 1.66 10.73 -3.29
N ALA A 108 0.56 9.98 -3.30
CA ALA A 108 -0.70 10.43 -3.88
C ALA A 108 -1.26 11.67 -3.15
N LEU A 109 -1.21 11.69 -1.82
CA LEU A 109 -1.60 12.84 -1.01
C LEU A 109 -0.70 14.06 -1.25
N GLN A 110 0.62 13.86 -1.34
CA GLN A 110 1.57 14.93 -1.67
C GLN A 110 1.29 15.53 -3.06
N LYS A 111 1.11 14.69 -4.09
CA LYS A 111 0.73 15.15 -5.44
C LYS A 111 -0.58 15.93 -5.43
N ARG A 112 -1.55 15.47 -4.63
CA ARG A 112 -2.86 16.11 -4.48
C ARG A 112 -2.76 17.47 -3.78
N ALA A 113 -1.98 17.57 -2.70
CA ALA A 113 -1.72 18.83 -2.00
C ALA A 113 -1.07 19.86 -2.93
N LEU A 114 -0.12 19.46 -3.79
CA LEU A 114 0.47 20.36 -4.80
C LEU A 114 -0.53 20.79 -5.87
N ARG A 115 -1.41 19.88 -6.33
CA ARG A 115 -2.42 20.20 -7.34
C ARG A 115 -3.47 21.18 -6.81
N LEU A 116 -3.95 20.97 -5.58
CA LEU A 116 -4.99 21.78 -4.94
C LEU A 116 -4.46 23.06 -4.31
N GLY A 117 -3.21 23.06 -3.85
CA GLY A 117 -2.53 24.20 -3.21
C GLY A 117 -1.97 25.23 -4.18
N LYS A 118 -2.60 25.42 -5.34
CA LYS A 118 -2.21 26.52 -6.26
C LYS A 118 -2.79 27.86 -5.76
N PRO A 119 -2.16 29.00 -6.06
CA PRO A 119 -2.73 30.32 -5.76
C PRO A 119 -4.15 30.46 -6.33
N PRO A 120 -5.09 31.09 -5.59
CA PRO A 120 -4.92 31.86 -4.35
C PRO A 120 -4.97 31.02 -3.04
N ARG A 121 -5.12 29.69 -3.10
CA ARG A 121 -5.34 28.86 -1.90
C ARG A 121 -4.09 28.71 -1.02
N ARG A 122 -2.94 28.51 -1.66
CA ARG A 122 -1.63 28.47 -1.02
C ARG A 122 -0.60 29.12 -1.94
N TRP A 123 0.30 29.88 -1.32
CA TRP A 123 1.41 30.55 -2.01
C TRP A 123 2.75 29.85 -1.74
N LYS A 124 2.85 29.15 -0.61
CA LYS A 124 4.06 28.44 -0.19
C LYS A 124 4.10 27.05 -0.83
N VAL A 125 5.15 26.77 -1.59
CA VAL A 125 5.41 25.44 -2.15
C VAL A 125 6.00 24.54 -1.05
N PRO A 126 5.43 23.34 -0.80
CA PRO A 126 5.98 22.39 0.15
C PRO A 126 7.35 21.85 -0.24
N SER A 127 8.20 21.53 0.75
CA SER A 127 9.58 21.04 0.53
C SER A 127 9.68 19.74 -0.26
N TYR A 128 8.66 18.88 -0.18
CA TYR A 128 8.62 17.62 -0.92
C TYR A 128 8.29 17.77 -2.41
N ALA A 129 8.00 18.99 -2.89
CA ALA A 129 7.60 19.23 -4.27
C ALA A 129 8.68 18.81 -5.28
N ASP A 130 9.94 19.02 -4.95
CA ASP A 130 11.05 18.71 -5.86
C ASP A 130 11.31 17.20 -5.94
N SER A 131 11.17 16.48 -4.82
CA SER A 131 11.24 15.02 -4.79
C SER A 131 10.17 14.33 -5.64
N LEU A 132 9.01 14.96 -5.83
CA LEU A 132 7.94 14.44 -6.68
C LEU A 132 8.16 14.68 -8.18
N LYS A 133 9.05 15.62 -8.54
CA LYS A 133 9.39 15.97 -9.93
C LYS A 133 10.58 15.17 -10.45
N ARG A 134 11.03 14.14 -9.75
CA ARG A 134 12.13 13.30 -10.21
C ARG A 134 11.77 12.68 -11.57
N ASN A 135 12.52 13.07 -12.60
CA ASN A 135 12.38 12.50 -13.93
C ASN A 135 12.97 11.09 -13.91
N ILE A 136 12.11 10.09 -14.12
CA ILE A 136 12.53 8.72 -14.36
C ILE A 136 12.81 8.63 -15.86
N LYS A 137 13.89 7.95 -16.26
CA LYS A 137 14.19 7.73 -17.68
C LYS A 137 13.06 6.89 -18.29
N GLU A 138 12.27 7.50 -19.16
CA GLU A 138 11.22 6.85 -19.91
C GLU A 138 11.79 6.39 -21.26
N VAL A 139 11.45 5.16 -21.65
CA VAL A 139 11.80 4.57 -22.94
C VAL A 139 10.49 4.18 -23.61
N ASN A 140 10.27 4.66 -24.82
CA ASN A 140 9.09 4.35 -25.60
C ASN A 140 9.44 3.21 -26.56
N ILE A 141 8.64 2.15 -26.50
CA ILE A 141 8.79 0.96 -27.35
C ILE A 141 7.57 0.91 -28.25
N GLU A 142 7.79 0.88 -29.56
CA GLU A 142 6.70 0.76 -30.52
C GLU A 142 6.27 -0.71 -30.65
N GLY A 143 4.96 -0.94 -30.67
CA GLY A 143 4.38 -2.28 -30.76
C GLY A 143 3.16 -2.31 -31.66
N ARG A 144 2.89 -3.45 -32.29
CA ARG A 144 1.72 -3.66 -33.16
C ARG A 144 0.56 -4.24 -32.32
N PRO A 145 -0.49 -3.45 -31.98
CA PRO A 145 -1.57 -3.92 -31.11
C PRO A 145 -2.54 -4.85 -31.86
N LEU A 146 -3.04 -5.89 -31.17
CA LEU A 146 -4.14 -6.75 -31.64
C LEU A 146 -5.51 -6.31 -31.13
N ASN A 147 -5.57 -5.75 -29.92
CA ASN A 147 -6.80 -5.27 -29.32
C ASN A 147 -6.56 -3.92 -28.64
N CYS A 148 -7.49 -3.00 -28.84
CA CYS A 148 -7.53 -1.67 -28.22
C CYS A 148 -8.82 -1.47 -27.41
N GLU A 149 -9.40 -2.54 -26.88
CA GLU A 149 -10.58 -2.49 -26.02
C GLU A 149 -10.23 -2.08 -24.60
N ILE A 150 -10.96 -1.09 -24.08
CA ILE A 150 -10.82 -0.61 -22.72
C ILE A 150 -11.27 -1.70 -21.75
N GLY A 151 -10.37 -2.17 -20.89
CA GLY A 151 -10.65 -3.18 -19.85
C GLY A 151 -10.23 -4.61 -20.21
N ALA A 152 -9.76 -4.85 -21.44
CA ALA A 152 -9.12 -6.09 -21.82
C ALA A 152 -7.60 -6.00 -21.60
N LYS A 153 -6.94 -7.16 -21.45
CA LYS A 153 -5.47 -7.21 -21.44
C LYS A 153 -4.96 -6.82 -22.84
N ASN A 154 -4.08 -5.84 -22.91
CA ASN A 154 -3.47 -5.45 -24.18
C ASN A 154 -2.57 -6.59 -24.71
N VAL A 155 -2.78 -6.96 -25.97
CA VAL A 155 -2.03 -8.01 -26.67
C VAL A 155 -1.39 -7.40 -27.91
N PHE A 156 -0.14 -7.76 -28.17
CA PHE A 156 0.69 -7.24 -29.26
C PHE A 156 1.25 -8.38 -30.09
N TYR A 157 1.65 -8.08 -31.33
CA TYR A 157 2.53 -8.96 -32.09
C TYR A 157 3.97 -8.72 -31.65
N GLY A 158 4.62 -9.77 -31.18
CA GLY A 158 6.05 -9.77 -30.87
C GLY A 158 6.90 -9.70 -32.13
N TYR A 159 8.21 -9.53 -31.94
CA TYR A 159 9.19 -9.52 -33.04
C TYR A 159 9.21 -10.87 -33.80
N ASP A 160 8.91 -11.95 -33.09
CA ASP A 160 8.82 -13.32 -33.62
C ASP A 160 7.51 -13.59 -34.40
N GLY A 161 6.59 -12.63 -34.48
CA GLY A 161 5.28 -12.77 -35.11
C GLY A 161 4.20 -13.40 -34.22
N ASP A 162 4.56 -13.89 -33.03
CA ASP A 162 3.65 -14.47 -32.05
C ASP A 162 2.89 -13.42 -31.22
N ARG A 163 1.77 -13.82 -30.63
CA ARG A 163 0.98 -12.97 -29.74
C ARG A 163 1.64 -12.88 -28.37
N CYS A 164 1.92 -11.67 -27.88
CA CYS A 164 2.58 -11.43 -26.61
C CYS A 164 1.91 -10.32 -25.79
N GLY A 165 2.15 -10.31 -24.48
CA GLY A 165 1.76 -9.20 -23.60
C GLY A 165 2.79 -8.06 -23.64
N VAL A 166 2.45 -6.92 -23.03
CA VAL A 166 3.33 -5.74 -22.98
C VAL A 166 4.68 -6.04 -22.34
N GLU A 167 4.70 -6.89 -21.32
CA GLU A 167 5.91 -7.21 -20.56
C GLU A 167 6.87 -8.08 -21.39
N GLN A 168 6.30 -9.02 -22.16
CA GLN A 168 7.08 -9.87 -23.05
C GLN A 168 7.61 -9.08 -24.25
N LEU A 169 6.81 -8.15 -24.79
CA LEU A 169 7.26 -7.25 -25.85
C LEU A 169 8.43 -6.38 -25.38
N ALA A 170 8.36 -5.86 -24.15
CA ALA A 170 9.46 -5.11 -23.55
C ALA A 170 10.72 -5.98 -23.38
N LEU A 171 10.59 -7.24 -22.96
CA LEU A 171 11.72 -8.16 -22.87
C LEU A 171 12.37 -8.43 -24.23
N GLN A 172 11.59 -8.64 -25.28
CA GLN A 172 12.12 -8.81 -26.64
C GLN A 172 12.88 -7.56 -27.11
N TYR A 173 12.32 -6.37 -26.87
CA TYR A 173 13.02 -5.11 -27.17
C TYR A 173 14.37 -5.01 -26.46
N TYR A 174 14.43 -5.27 -25.15
CA TYR A 174 15.70 -5.20 -24.41
C TYR A 174 16.70 -6.29 -24.81
N ALA A 175 16.23 -7.45 -25.26
CA ALA A 175 17.08 -8.53 -25.76
C ALA A 175 17.70 -8.20 -27.13
N ASP A 176 17.00 -7.46 -27.98
CA ASP A 176 17.47 -7.10 -29.32
C ASP A 176 17.97 -5.63 -29.35
N GLU A 177 17.12 -4.70 -29.79
CA GLU A 177 17.43 -3.28 -29.97
C GLU A 177 17.94 -2.56 -28.70
N GLY A 178 17.50 -3.01 -27.52
CA GLY A 178 17.84 -2.40 -26.23
C GLY A 178 19.22 -2.80 -25.70
N GLY A 179 19.98 -3.63 -26.42
CA GLY A 179 21.40 -3.89 -26.15
C GLY A 179 21.74 -5.28 -25.64
N GLY A 180 21.03 -6.33 -26.07
CA GLY A 180 21.45 -7.71 -25.79
C GLY A 180 21.16 -8.20 -24.36
N TRP A 181 20.18 -7.62 -23.68
CA TRP A 181 19.92 -7.93 -22.28
C TRP A 181 19.12 -9.22 -22.10
N GLN A 182 19.47 -10.00 -21.08
CA GLN A 182 18.66 -11.13 -20.63
C GLN A 182 17.87 -10.73 -19.38
N GLY A 183 16.55 -10.95 -19.41
CA GLY A 183 15.65 -10.58 -18.32
C GLY A 183 14.49 -11.55 -18.15
N THR A 184 13.80 -11.43 -17.01
CA THR A 184 12.57 -12.17 -16.72
C THR A 184 11.55 -11.25 -16.09
N HIS A 185 10.27 -11.44 -16.44
CA HIS A 185 9.18 -10.69 -15.84
C HIS A 185 8.75 -11.36 -14.54
N SER A 186 8.98 -10.69 -13.41
CA SER A 186 8.67 -11.25 -12.09
C SER A 186 8.09 -10.24 -11.09
N GLU A 187 7.67 -9.05 -11.55
CA GLU A 187 7.17 -7.94 -10.72
C GLU A 187 8.05 -7.71 -9.46
N GLY A 188 7.58 -8.16 -8.29
CA GLY A 188 8.33 -8.17 -7.03
C GLY A 188 8.74 -9.55 -6.53
N GLY A 189 8.33 -10.63 -7.20
CA GLY A 189 8.56 -12.00 -6.80
C GLY A 189 10.03 -12.35 -6.61
N ILE A 190 10.90 -11.92 -7.54
CA ILE A 190 12.34 -12.19 -7.45
C ILE A 190 12.96 -11.56 -6.19
N TRP A 191 12.61 -10.32 -5.88
CA TRP A 191 13.09 -9.62 -4.69
C TRP A 191 12.58 -10.27 -3.40
N MET A 192 11.32 -10.71 -3.39
CA MET A 192 10.74 -11.43 -2.25
C MET A 192 11.39 -12.80 -2.04
N THR A 193 11.75 -13.50 -3.11
CA THR A 193 12.47 -14.78 -3.03
C THR A 193 13.87 -14.59 -2.50
N ILE A 194 14.63 -13.65 -3.05
CA ILE A 194 15.99 -13.34 -2.58
C ILE A 194 15.97 -12.94 -1.10
N PHE A 195 15.04 -12.05 -0.71
CA PHE A 195 14.87 -11.67 0.69
C PHE A 195 14.52 -12.87 1.58
N GLY A 196 13.61 -13.74 1.14
CA GLY A 196 13.22 -14.95 1.86
C GLY A 196 14.36 -15.93 2.07
N LEU A 197 15.23 -16.10 1.05
CA LEU A 197 16.42 -16.96 1.14
C LEU A 197 17.47 -16.38 2.09
N LEU A 198 17.77 -15.08 1.98
CA LEU A 198 18.78 -14.42 2.79
C LEU A 198 18.37 -14.27 4.26
N MET A 199 17.08 -14.06 4.52
CA MET A 199 16.55 -13.83 5.86
C MET A 199 15.84 -15.06 6.42
N TRP A 200 16.08 -16.25 5.87
CA TRP A 200 15.36 -17.47 6.24
C TRP A 200 15.41 -17.74 7.75
N ASP A 201 16.61 -17.75 8.34
CA ASP A 201 16.81 -18.03 9.76
C ASP A 201 16.17 -16.98 10.68
N VAL A 202 16.12 -15.72 10.23
CA VAL A 202 15.47 -14.63 10.96
C VAL A 202 13.95 -14.74 10.84
N ILE A 203 13.44 -15.03 9.64
CA ILE A 203 12.01 -15.19 9.35
C ILE A 203 11.44 -16.40 10.08
N PHE A 204 12.19 -17.48 10.28
CA PHE A 204 11.71 -18.68 10.99
C PHE A 204 12.31 -18.80 12.40
N SER A 205 12.79 -17.69 12.96
CA SER A 205 13.26 -17.64 14.35
C SER A 205 12.12 -17.95 15.33
N GLU A 206 12.48 -18.55 16.47
CA GLU A 206 11.55 -18.93 17.53
C GLU A 206 11.10 -17.70 18.33
N VAL A 207 10.13 -16.96 17.80
CA VAL A 207 9.47 -15.85 18.50
C VAL A 207 8.12 -16.34 19.02
N CYS A 208 7.86 -16.09 20.31
CA CYS A 208 6.58 -16.41 20.96
C CYS A 208 5.40 -15.86 20.16
N ASP A 209 4.28 -16.59 20.14
CA ASP A 209 3.01 -16.13 19.57
C ASP A 209 3.00 -15.89 18.05
N VAL A 210 4.07 -16.23 17.32
CA VAL A 210 4.09 -16.05 15.86
C VAL A 210 3.71 -17.31 15.09
N PHE A 211 4.11 -18.48 15.56
CA PHE A 211 3.78 -19.76 14.95
C PHE A 211 2.85 -20.58 15.86
N HIS A 212 1.59 -20.75 15.43
CA HIS A 212 0.55 -21.46 16.19
C HIS A 212 0.26 -22.86 15.64
N SER A 213 0.60 -23.13 14.38
CA SER A 213 0.36 -24.44 13.78
C SER A 213 1.50 -24.85 12.85
N LYS A 214 1.64 -26.17 12.67
CA LYS A 214 2.70 -26.80 11.86
C LYS A 214 2.63 -26.49 10.36
N PHE A 215 1.53 -25.90 9.90
CA PHE A 215 1.25 -25.67 8.48
C PHE A 215 1.26 -24.20 8.10
N GLN A 216 1.82 -23.31 8.94
CA GLN A 216 1.93 -21.90 8.61
C GLN A 216 3.09 -21.67 7.64
N PRO A 217 2.82 -21.30 6.37
CA PRO A 217 3.88 -21.08 5.39
C PRO A 217 4.65 -19.77 5.66
N LEU A 218 4.21 -18.96 6.63
CA LEU A 218 4.68 -17.60 6.83
C LEU A 218 4.33 -17.03 8.21
N LEU A 219 5.22 -16.19 8.74
CA LEU A 219 5.01 -15.42 9.97
C LEU A 219 3.70 -14.61 9.94
N ILE A 220 2.94 -14.65 11.04
CA ILE A 220 1.75 -13.79 11.26
C ILE A 220 2.14 -12.30 11.31
N LEU A 221 3.42 -11.98 11.59
CA LEU A 221 3.96 -10.61 11.67
C LEU A 221 3.95 -9.80 10.38
N LYS A 222 3.67 -10.39 9.19
CA LYS A 222 3.78 -9.66 7.91
C LYS A 222 2.93 -8.39 7.79
N GLN A 223 2.00 -8.13 8.71
CA GLN A 223 1.09 -6.99 8.65
C GLN A 223 1.44 -5.83 9.59
N THR A 224 2.36 -5.98 10.55
CA THR A 224 2.66 -4.95 11.55
C THR A 224 4.02 -4.30 11.37
N THR A 225 4.11 -3.03 11.79
CA THR A 225 5.36 -2.33 12.04
C THR A 225 5.61 -2.43 13.54
N SER A 226 6.52 -3.30 13.97
CA SER A 226 7.09 -3.17 15.32
C SER A 226 8.00 -1.95 15.30
N THR A 227 7.52 -0.82 15.84
CA THR A 227 8.41 0.24 16.27
C THR A 227 9.02 -0.18 17.59
N SER A 228 10.20 -0.81 17.54
CA SER A 228 11.07 -0.87 18.71
C SER A 228 11.54 0.56 18.98
N GLN A 229 10.98 1.20 20.00
CA GLN A 229 11.62 2.35 20.61
C GLN A 229 12.89 1.82 21.30
N GLU A 230 14.03 1.89 20.62
CA GLU A 230 15.31 1.93 21.31
C GLU A 230 15.36 3.23 22.10
N ARG A 231 15.01 3.17 23.38
CA ARG A 231 15.46 4.17 24.35
C ARG A 231 16.93 3.88 24.59
N THR A 232 17.80 4.64 23.94
CA THR A 232 19.19 4.78 24.35
C THR A 232 19.29 5.94 25.34
N LEU A 233 19.99 5.65 26.44
CA LEU A 233 20.28 6.45 27.65
C LEU A 233 19.25 6.33 28.79
#